data_AF-R0EJT4-F1
#
_entry.id   AF-R0EJT4-F1
#
_cell.length_a   1.000
_cell.length_b   1.000
_cell.length_c   1.000
_cell.angle_alpha   90.00
_cell.angle_beta   90.00
_cell.angle_gamma   90.00
#
_symmetry.space_group_name_H-M   'P 1'
#
loop_
_entity.id
_entity.type
_entity.pdbx_description
1 polymer ?
#
loop_
_entity_poly.entity_id
_entity_poly.type
_entity_poly.pdbx_seq_one_letter_code
_entity_poly.pdbx_strand_id
1 'polypeptide(L)'
;MLMAHRYDVTHRDFVMGLNMVPIEFQDSADCKAAFSAYLDAYHARNTDREDCALIRKNATIRLLTAVGSELGYELEQLDLMEQVYAPKGWSDDVEKGAKIASLLTDIADGKRAFPVFTVVAPNLLQQGAEGALALRVTAVENG
;
A
#
# COMPACT_ATOMS: atom_id res chain seq x y z
N MET A 1 2.68 -5.43 11.73
CA MET A 1 1.92 -5.94 12.90
C MET A 1 0.47 -6.09 12.51
N LEU A 2 -0.17 -7.23 12.81
CA LEU A 2 -1.56 -7.54 12.44
C LEU A 2 -2.54 -6.41 12.82
N MET A 3 -2.39 -5.86 14.03
CA MET A 3 -3.26 -4.80 14.55
C MET A 3 -3.11 -3.45 13.85
N ALA A 4 -1.93 -3.17 13.28
CA ALA A 4 -1.62 -1.87 12.66
C ALA A 4 -2.27 -1.71 11.29
N HIS A 5 -2.46 -2.81 10.54
CA HIS A 5 -3.05 -2.80 9.19
C HIS A 5 -4.38 -3.54 9.12
N ARG A 6 -5.09 -3.63 10.24
CA ARG A 6 -6.38 -4.34 10.32
C ARG A 6 -7.47 -3.81 9.39
N TYR A 7 -7.30 -2.60 8.86
CA TYR A 7 -8.21 -1.97 7.89
C TYR A 7 -7.99 -2.48 6.45
N ASP A 8 -6.79 -3.00 6.15
CA ASP A 8 -6.42 -3.53 4.83
C ASP A 8 -5.99 -5.00 4.97
N VAL A 9 -6.96 -5.88 4.75
CA VAL A 9 -6.78 -7.34 4.81
C VAL A 9 -5.85 -7.88 3.72
N THR A 10 -5.51 -7.07 2.72
CA THR A 10 -4.56 -7.42 1.66
C THR A 10 -3.15 -6.89 1.91
N HIS A 11 -2.97 -6.05 2.94
CA HIS A 11 -1.67 -5.50 3.27
C HIS A 11 -0.69 -6.60 3.68
N ARG A 12 0.55 -6.52 3.18
CA ARG A 12 1.58 -7.53 3.46
C ARG A 12 1.76 -7.79 4.96
N ASP A 13 1.82 -6.74 5.76
CA ASP A 13 2.03 -6.85 7.21
C ASP A 13 0.82 -7.41 7.95
N PHE A 14 -0.39 -7.27 7.39
CA PHE A 14 -1.58 -7.94 7.89
C PHE A 14 -1.49 -9.44 7.62
N VAL A 15 -1.19 -9.84 6.38
CA VAL A 15 -1.04 -11.25 5.98
C VAL A 15 0.11 -11.93 6.74
N MET A 16 1.24 -11.25 6.92
CA MET A 16 2.36 -11.77 7.70
C MET A 16 1.98 -11.98 9.17
N GLY A 17 1.27 -11.02 9.78
CA GLY A 17 0.76 -11.17 11.14
C GLY A 17 -0.26 -12.31 11.26
N LEU A 18 -1.11 -12.47 10.25
CA LEU A 18 -2.13 -13.50 10.21
C LEU A 18 -1.51 -14.91 10.18
N ASN A 19 -0.43 -15.07 9.43
CA ASN A 19 0.33 -16.33 9.36
C ASN A 19 1.08 -16.66 10.68
N MET A 20 1.33 -15.67 11.54
CA MET A 20 1.95 -15.90 12.84
C MET A 20 0.94 -16.34 13.90
N VAL A 21 -0.35 -16.10 13.71
CA VAL A 21 -1.39 -16.42 14.71
C VAL A 21 -1.36 -17.89 15.17
N PRO A 22 -1.27 -18.90 14.28
CA PRO A 22 -1.22 -20.30 14.70
C PRO A 22 0.04 -20.67 15.49
N ILE A 23 1.13 -19.91 15.32
CA ILE A 23 2.44 -20.17 15.93
C ILE A 23 2.50 -19.47 17.29
N GLU A 24 2.15 -18.19 17.37
CA GLU A 24 2.21 -17.39 18.60
C GLU A 24 1.11 -17.77 19.61
N PHE A 25 -0.10 -18.10 19.14
CA PHE A 25 -1.25 -18.39 20.01
C PHE A 25 -1.58 -19.89 20.06
N GLN A 26 -0.55 -20.74 19.97
CA GLN A 26 -0.72 -22.20 19.98
C GLN A 26 -1.37 -22.74 21.25
N ASP A 27 -1.31 -22.01 22.37
CA ASP A 27 -1.89 -22.42 23.65
C ASP A 27 -3.30 -21.84 23.87
N SER A 28 -3.69 -20.82 23.10
CA SER A 28 -5.00 -20.18 23.21
C SER A 28 -6.04 -20.90 22.35
N ALA A 29 -6.96 -21.60 22.99
CA ALA A 29 -8.09 -22.26 22.32
C ALA A 29 -8.99 -21.24 21.61
N ASP A 30 -9.18 -20.07 22.22
CA ASP A 30 -10.04 -19.01 21.70
C ASP A 30 -9.48 -18.37 20.42
N CYS A 31 -8.18 -18.08 20.40
CA CYS A 31 -7.52 -17.57 19.19
C CYS A 31 -7.55 -18.59 18.04
N LYS A 32 -7.31 -19.88 18.34
CA LYS A 32 -7.38 -20.94 17.34
C LYS A 32 -8.80 -21.10 16.76
N ALA A 33 -9.82 -21.04 17.61
CA ALA A 33 -11.21 -21.11 17.18
C ALA A 33 -11.59 -19.90 16.31
N ALA A 34 -11.20 -18.69 16.71
CA ALA A 34 -11.45 -17.47 15.95
C ALA A 34 -10.72 -17.46 14.59
N PHE A 35 -9.49 -17.97 14.56
CA PHE A 35 -8.70 -18.08 13.32
C PHE A 35 -9.31 -19.09 12.34
N SER A 36 -9.77 -20.25 12.83
CA SER A 36 -10.50 -21.21 11.97
C SER A 36 -11.76 -20.59 11.39
N ALA A 37 -12.57 -19.92 12.23
CA ALA A 37 -13.79 -19.26 11.78
C ALA A 37 -13.52 -18.15 10.76
N TYR A 38 -12.39 -17.45 10.90
CA TYR A 38 -11.92 -16.50 9.89
C TYR A 38 -11.64 -17.19 8.55
N LEU A 39 -10.86 -18.28 8.53
CA LEU A 39 -10.57 -19.00 7.29
C LEU A 39 -11.84 -19.55 6.63
N ASP A 40 -12.76 -20.09 7.43
CA ASP A 40 -14.04 -20.61 6.94
C ASP A 40 -14.90 -19.52 6.27
N ALA A 41 -14.93 -18.31 6.85
CA ALA A 41 -15.64 -17.15 6.28
C ALA A 41 -15.05 -16.69 4.92
N TYR A 42 -13.75 -16.90 4.69
CA TYR A 42 -13.08 -16.57 3.42
C TYR A 42 -13.13 -17.74 2.42
N HIS A 43 -13.24 -18.98 2.88
CA HIS A 43 -13.40 -20.17 2.04
C HIS A 43 -14.84 -20.42 1.58
N ALA A 44 -15.83 -19.93 2.32
CA ALA A 44 -17.24 -20.04 1.95
C ALA A 44 -17.48 -19.41 0.56
N ARG A 45 -17.67 -20.25 -0.45
CA ARG A 45 -18.13 -19.85 -1.78
C ARG A 45 -19.65 -19.75 -1.75
N ASN A 46 -20.22 -18.61 -1.33
CA ASN A 46 -21.67 -18.43 -1.37
C ASN A 46 -22.09 -17.10 -2.04
N THR A 47 -22.50 -17.25 -3.30
CA THR A 47 -23.72 -16.77 -4.00
C THR A 47 -24.39 -15.43 -3.73
N ASP A 48 -24.15 -14.69 -2.64
CA ASP A 48 -24.72 -13.35 -2.45
C ASP A 48 -23.71 -12.36 -1.85
N ARG A 49 -23.57 -11.20 -2.50
CA ARG A 49 -22.38 -10.35 -2.38
C ARG A 49 -22.33 -9.54 -1.07
N GLU A 50 -23.50 -9.14 -0.56
CA GLU A 50 -23.59 -8.28 0.64
C GLU A 50 -23.44 -9.07 1.95
N ASP A 51 -24.11 -10.22 2.08
CA ASP A 51 -24.01 -11.05 3.28
C ASP A 51 -22.59 -11.59 3.50
N CYS A 52 -21.88 -11.91 2.41
CA CYS A 52 -20.48 -12.35 2.48
C CYS A 52 -19.55 -11.29 3.06
N ALA A 53 -19.75 -10.01 2.73
CA ALA A 53 -18.89 -8.93 3.22
C ALA A 53 -19.06 -8.74 4.73
N LEU A 54 -20.32 -8.80 5.22
CA LEU A 54 -20.61 -8.69 6.65
C LEU A 54 -20.09 -9.89 7.44
N ILE A 55 -20.27 -11.11 6.93
CA ILE A 55 -19.76 -12.34 7.56
C ILE A 55 -18.24 -12.28 7.71
N ARG A 56 -17.53 -11.89 6.64
CA ARG A 56 -16.06 -11.73 6.68
C ARG A 56 -15.63 -10.64 7.67
N LYS A 57 -16.31 -9.48 7.66
CA LYS A 57 -16.02 -8.40 8.60
C LYS A 57 -16.17 -8.88 10.05
N ASN A 58 -17.26 -9.57 10.36
CA ASN A 58 -17.51 -10.10 11.70
C ASN A 58 -16.47 -11.15 12.12
N ALA A 59 -16.07 -12.04 11.20
CA ALA A 59 -15.03 -13.02 11.48
C ALA A 59 -13.67 -12.36 11.75
N THR A 60 -13.30 -11.33 10.98
CA THR A 60 -12.09 -10.52 11.21
C THR A 60 -12.12 -9.83 12.57
N ILE A 61 -13.23 -9.22 12.97
CA ILE A 61 -13.36 -8.56 14.28
C ILE A 61 -13.20 -9.56 15.43
N ARG A 62 -13.83 -10.74 15.32
CA ARG A 62 -13.71 -11.80 16.34
C ARG A 62 -12.26 -12.26 16.49
N LEU A 63 -11.54 -12.44 15.38
CA LEU A 63 -10.13 -12.78 15.40
C LEU A 63 -9.28 -11.68 16.08
N LEU A 64 -9.50 -10.42 15.69
CA LEU A 64 -8.75 -9.30 16.26
C LEU A 64 -9.03 -9.10 17.75
N THR A 65 -10.27 -9.33 18.18
CA THR A 65 -10.64 -9.27 19.60
C THR A 65 -9.94 -10.36 20.38
N ALA A 66 -9.97 -11.61 19.90
CA ALA A 66 -9.30 -12.73 20.57
C ALA A 66 -7.78 -12.51 20.70
N VAL A 67 -7.13 -12.10 19.60
CA VAL A 67 -5.69 -11.79 19.59
C VAL A 67 -5.37 -10.59 20.49
N GLY A 68 -6.22 -9.55 20.47
CA GLY A 68 -6.06 -8.38 21.32
C GLY A 68 -6.12 -8.71 22.80
N SER A 69 -7.12 -9.51 23.20
CA SER A 69 -7.29 -9.95 24.60
C SER A 69 -6.09 -10.76 25.10
N GLU A 70 -5.55 -11.68 24.30
CA GLU A 70 -4.34 -12.44 24.66
C GLU A 70 -3.09 -11.56 24.82
N LEU A 71 -3.01 -10.47 24.04
CA LEU A 71 -1.93 -9.49 24.15
C LEU A 71 -2.16 -8.45 25.27
N GLY A 72 -3.27 -8.56 26.02
CA GLY A 72 -3.62 -7.63 27.11
C GLY A 72 -4.20 -6.30 26.64
N TYR A 73 -4.67 -6.21 25.39
CA TYR A 73 -5.39 -5.04 24.89
C TYR A 73 -6.89 -5.20 25.15
N GLU A 74 -7.49 -4.25 25.86
CA GLU A 74 -8.95 -4.12 25.92
C GLU A 74 -9.44 -3.43 24.63
N LEU A 75 -9.76 -4.24 23.61
CA LEU A 75 -10.38 -3.75 22.38
C LEU A 75 -11.90 -3.89 22.53
N GLU A 76 -12.62 -2.76 22.62
CA GLU A 76 -14.07 -2.81 22.45
C GLU A 76 -14.41 -3.25 21.03
N GLN A 77 -15.28 -4.25 20.89
CA GLN A 77 -15.75 -4.73 19.59
C GLN A 77 -16.39 -3.61 18.77
N LEU A 78 -16.97 -2.61 19.45
CA LEU A 78 -17.55 -1.41 18.83
C LEU A 78 -16.46 -0.53 18.17
N ASP A 79 -15.33 -0.30 18.84
CA ASP A 79 -14.19 0.45 18.29
C ASP A 79 -13.54 -0.23 17.06
N LEU A 80 -13.53 -1.58 17.06
CA LEU A 80 -13.11 -2.37 15.90
C LEU A 80 -14.13 -2.33 14.75
N MET A 81 -15.43 -2.29 15.08
CA MET A 81 -16.53 -2.20 14.10
C MET A 81 -16.63 -0.83 13.44
N GLU A 82 -16.45 0.24 14.21
CA GLU A 82 -16.54 1.63 13.79
C GLU A 82 -15.29 2.13 13.04
N GLN A 83 -14.22 1.31 12.97
CA GLN A 83 -12.95 1.66 12.30
C GLN A 83 -12.29 2.95 12.85
N VAL A 84 -12.64 3.38 14.06
CA VAL A 84 -12.27 4.71 14.61
C VAL A 84 -10.78 4.88 14.81
N TYR A 85 -10.03 3.78 14.88
CA TYR A 85 -8.59 3.84 15.13
C TYR A 85 -7.79 3.42 13.88
N ALA A 86 -7.89 4.26 12.84
CA ALA A 86 -6.80 4.43 11.88
C ALA A 86 -5.90 5.57 12.42
N PRO A 87 -4.61 5.34 12.71
CA PRO A 87 -3.72 6.44 13.06
C PRO A 87 -3.74 7.44 11.90
N LYS A 88 -4.04 8.73 12.16
CA LYS A 88 -4.24 9.76 11.12
C LYS A 88 -3.16 9.76 10.03
N GLY A 89 -1.90 9.54 10.41
CA GLY A 89 -0.79 9.49 9.46
C GLY A 89 -0.93 8.39 8.39
N TRP A 90 -1.65 7.31 8.70
CA TRP A 90 -1.91 6.23 7.76
C TRP A 90 -2.95 6.59 6.69
N SER A 91 -4.06 7.21 7.11
CA SER A 91 -5.07 7.72 6.17
C SER A 91 -4.45 8.74 5.22
N ASP A 92 -3.56 9.59 5.75
CA ASP A 92 -2.83 10.57 4.95
C ASP A 92 -1.91 9.90 3.91
N ASP A 93 -1.26 8.78 4.24
CA ASP A 93 -0.34 8.10 3.33
C ASP A 93 -1.06 7.34 2.22
N VAL A 94 -2.20 6.71 2.52
CA VAL A 94 -3.07 6.09 1.52
C VAL A 94 -3.63 7.16 0.57
N GLU A 95 -4.07 8.30 1.11
CA GLU A 95 -4.57 9.41 0.31
C GLU A 95 -3.48 10.02 -0.58
N LYS A 96 -2.26 10.20 -0.07
CA LYS A 96 -1.10 10.63 -0.87
C LYS A 96 -0.79 9.64 -1.98
N GLY A 97 -0.78 8.34 -1.69
CA GLY A 97 -0.52 7.29 -2.68
C GLY A 97 -1.55 7.31 -3.81
N ALA A 98 -2.84 7.40 -3.47
CA ALA A 98 -3.93 7.50 -4.45
C ALA A 98 -3.80 8.77 -5.32
N LYS A 99 -3.45 9.91 -4.72
CA LYS A 99 -3.20 11.17 -5.46
C LYS A 99 -2.02 11.05 -6.41
N ILE A 100 -0.93 10.42 -6.01
CA ILE A 100 0.25 10.20 -6.88
C ILE A 100 -0.11 9.30 -8.06
N ALA A 101 -0.81 8.19 -7.82
CA ALA A 101 -1.25 7.29 -8.89
C ALA A 101 -2.17 8.00 -9.89
N SER A 102 -3.10 8.82 -9.41
CA SER A 102 -3.96 9.65 -10.26
C SER A 102 -3.16 10.67 -11.07
N LEU A 103 -2.17 11.34 -10.46
CA LEU A 103 -1.31 12.29 -11.16
C LEU A 103 -0.50 11.63 -12.27
N LEU A 104 0.09 10.47 -12.01
CA LEU A 104 0.84 9.71 -13.02
C LEU A 104 -0.06 9.26 -14.16
N THR A 105 -1.29 8.84 -13.85
CA THR A 105 -2.30 8.47 -14.85
C THR A 105 -2.68 9.67 -15.72
N ASP A 106 -2.91 10.83 -15.12
CA ASP A 106 -3.23 12.06 -15.86
C ASP A 106 -2.09 12.53 -16.77
N ILE A 107 -0.84 12.33 -16.34
CA ILE A 107 0.35 12.62 -17.15
C ILE A 107 0.45 11.64 -18.32
N ALA A 108 0.25 10.34 -18.06
CA ALA A 108 0.28 9.30 -19.10
C ALA A 108 -0.83 9.50 -20.15
N ASP A 109 -2.02 9.93 -19.72
CA ASP A 109 -3.15 10.26 -20.60
C ASP A 109 -2.98 11.61 -21.34
N GLY A 110 -1.92 12.37 -21.05
CA GLY A 110 -1.69 13.69 -21.63
C GLY A 110 -2.64 14.78 -21.11
N LYS A 111 -3.42 14.50 -20.06
CA LYS A 111 -4.33 15.47 -19.42
C LYS A 111 -3.57 16.48 -18.55
N ARG A 112 -2.33 16.17 -18.15
CA ARG A 112 -1.49 17.03 -17.31
C ARG A 112 -0.03 17.00 -17.77
N ALA A 113 0.58 18.18 -17.88
CA ALA A 113 2.01 18.29 -18.23
C ALA A 113 2.89 18.15 -16.98
N PHE A 114 4.03 17.46 -17.12
CA PHE A 114 5.04 17.34 -16.07
C PHE A 114 6.20 18.32 -16.35
N PRO A 115 6.44 19.34 -15.51
CA PRO A 115 7.50 20.31 -15.75
C PRO A 115 8.87 19.67 -15.50
N VAL A 116 9.67 19.54 -16.56
CA VAL A 116 11.07 19.12 -16.47
C VAL A 116 11.96 20.36 -16.57
N PHE A 117 12.66 20.68 -15.49
CA PHE A 117 13.69 21.72 -15.49
C PHE A 117 15.03 21.07 -15.78
N THR A 118 15.66 21.44 -16.90
CA THR A 118 17.03 21.03 -17.21
C THR A 118 17.98 22.06 -16.59
N VAL A 119 18.76 21.63 -15.60
CA VAL A 119 19.90 22.40 -15.12
C VAL A 119 21.09 22.07 -16.02
N VAL A 120 21.36 22.95 -16.98
CA VAL A 120 22.56 22.84 -17.81
C VAL A 120 23.74 23.29 -16.97
N ALA A 121 24.60 22.35 -16.58
CA ALA A 121 25.87 22.68 -15.92
C ALA A 121 26.72 23.56 -16.84
N PRO A 122 27.29 24.67 -16.35
CA PRO A 122 27.99 25.67 -17.19
C PRO A 122 29.21 25.11 -17.94
N ASN A 123 29.79 23.99 -17.49
CA ASN A 123 30.98 23.41 -18.10
C ASN A 123 30.73 22.65 -19.42
N LEU A 124 29.47 22.38 -19.81
CA LEU A 124 29.16 21.73 -21.09
C LEU A 124 29.05 22.72 -22.27
N LEU A 125 28.91 24.02 -22.00
CA LEU A 125 28.89 25.05 -23.05
C LEU A 125 30.29 25.38 -23.59
N GLN A 126 31.35 25.13 -22.81
CA GLN A 126 32.73 25.29 -23.30
C GLN A 126 33.17 24.14 -24.21
N GLN A 127 32.72 22.90 -23.94
CA GLN A 127 33.06 21.74 -24.79
C GLN A 127 32.30 21.75 -26.13
N GLY A 128 31.11 22.35 -26.20
CA GLY A 128 30.36 22.51 -27.45
C GLY A 128 30.93 23.57 -28.40
N ALA A 129 31.65 24.57 -27.88
CA ALA A 129 32.23 25.64 -28.68
C ALA A 129 33.50 25.19 -29.44
N GLU A 130 34.31 24.32 -28.84
CA GLU A 130 35.51 23.77 -29.51
C GLU A 130 35.16 22.68 -30.54
N GLY A 131 34.10 21.90 -30.31
CA GLY A 131 33.62 20.89 -31.26
C GLY A 131 32.97 21.49 -32.53
N ALA A 132 32.43 22.71 -32.45
CA ALA A 132 31.78 23.37 -33.60
C ALA A 132 32.78 24.06 -34.55
N LEU A 133 33.97 24.44 -34.06
CA LEU A 133 34.99 25.08 -34.91
C LEU A 133 35.76 24.08 -35.78
N ALA A 134 35.91 22.84 -35.33
CA ALA A 134 36.60 21.78 -36.09
C ALA A 134 35.78 21.26 -37.29
N LEU A 135 34.45 21.44 -37.29
CA LEU A 135 33.55 20.92 -38.33
C LEU A 135 33.30 21.90 -39.48
N ARG A 136 33.83 23.13 -39.41
CA ARG A 136 33.72 24.14 -40.48
C ARG A 136 34.98 24.33 -41.33
N VAL A 137 36.13 23.78 -40.94
CA VAL A 137 37.38 23.94 -41.71
C VAL A 137 37.59 22.82 -42.74
N THR A 138 36.90 21.69 -42.62
CA THR A 138 37.05 20.55 -43.55
C THR A 138 36.08 20.55 -44.75
N ALA A 139 35.25 21.58 -44.93
CA ALA A 139 34.25 21.64 -45.99
C ALA A 139 34.55 22.63 -47.15
N VAL A 140 35.74 23.26 -47.19
CA VAL A 140 36.10 24.27 -48.22
C VAL A 140 37.39 23.94 -49.00
N GLU A 141 37.90 22.72 -48.90
CA GLU A 141 38.98 22.26 -49.78
C GLU A 141 38.66 20.85 -50.29
N ASN A 142 38.01 20.78 -51.46
CA ASN A 142 38.15 19.77 -52.52
C ASN A 142 36.85 19.67 -53.35
N GLY A 143 36.84 20.33 -54.52
CA GLY A 143 35.85 20.11 -55.59
C GLY A 143 35.16 21.37 -56.06
#